data_AF-A0A510Y7C0-F1
#
_entry.id   AF-A0A510Y7C0-F1
#
_cell.length_a   1.000
_cell.length_b   1.000
_cell.length_c   1.000
_cell.angle_alpha   90.00
_cell.angle_beta   90.00
_cell.angle_gamma   90.00
#
_symmetry.space_group_name_H-M   'P 1'
#
loop_
_entity.id
_entity.type
_entity.pdbx_description
1 polymer ?
#
loop_
_entity_poly.entity_id
_entity_poly.type
_entity_poly.pdbx_seq_one_letter_code
_entity_poly.pdbx_strand_id
1 'polypeptide(L)' 'MAGEKQFDQFEPGEVVHYEGYEMKVISEFERTVIVEFSDYPIVGKEEEFPYHRIVLLKNEVTH' A
#
# COMPACT_ATOMS: atom_id res chain seq x y z
N MET A 1 -9.52 -28.94 -4.27
CA MET A 1 -9.63 -27.92 -3.21
C MET A 1 -8.52 -26.92 -3.46
N ALA A 2 -8.83 -25.71 -3.93
CA ALA A 2 -7.83 -24.65 -3.96
C ALA A 2 -7.62 -24.23 -2.50
N GLY A 3 -6.40 -24.40 -1.97
CA GLY A 3 -6.09 -23.92 -0.63
C GLY A 3 -6.29 -22.41 -0.59
N GLU A 4 -6.88 -21.90 0.50
CA GLU A 4 -6.95 -20.47 0.75
C GLU A 4 -5.52 -19.91 0.71
N LYS A 5 -5.26 -18.94 -0.18
CA LYS A 5 -3.98 -18.23 -0.16
C LYS A 5 -3.99 -17.37 1.09
N GLN A 6 -3.11 -17.69 2.04
CA GLN A 6 -2.90 -16.86 3.21
C GLN A 6 -2.10 -15.63 2.78
N PHE A 7 -2.72 -14.45 2.88
CA PHE A 7 -2.05 -13.17 2.67
C PHE A 7 -1.63 -12.59 4.02
N ASP A 8 -0.57 -11.78 3.99
CA ASP A 8 -0.17 -10.99 5.15
C ASP A 8 -1.33 -10.10 5.61
N GLN A 9 -1.40 -9.88 6.93
CA GLN A 9 -2.42 -9.06 7.56
C GLN A 9 -1.81 -7.70 7.88
N PHE A 10 -2.57 -6.65 7.61
CA PHE A 10 -2.13 -5.28 7.81
C PHE A 10 -3.13 -4.55 8.69
N GLU A 11 -2.64 -3.65 9.55
CA GLU A 11 -3.50 -2.83 10.40
C GLU A 11 -3.54 -1.38 9.92
N PRO A 12 -4.70 -0.70 9.94
CA PRO A 12 -4.74 0.74 9.70
C PRO A 12 -3.80 1.51 10.63
N GLY A 13 -2.97 2.36 10.06
CA GLY A 13 -1.91 3.10 10.75
C GLY A 13 -0.52 2.50 10.62
N GLU A 14 -0.42 1.25 10.17
CA GLU A 14 0.86 0.57 9.92
C GLU A 14 1.65 1.23 8.78
N VAL A 15 2.97 1.22 8.91
CA VAL A 15 3.89 1.72 7.89
C VAL A 15 4.30 0.56 6.98
N VAL A 16 4.22 0.79 5.68
CA VAL A 16 4.64 -0.14 4.63
C VAL A 16 5.41 0.61 3.54
N HIS A 17 6.15 -0.13 2.72
CA HIS A 17 6.96 0.40 1.64
C HIS A 17 6.48 -0.14 0.28
N TYR A 18 6.32 0.75 -0.69
CA TYR A 18 6.02 0.45 -2.09
C TYR A 18 6.94 1.25 -3.01
N GLU A 19 7.65 0.59 -3.93
CA GLU A 19 8.60 1.23 -4.85
C GLU A 19 9.63 2.16 -4.18
N GLY A 20 9.98 1.88 -2.92
CA GLY A 20 10.91 2.69 -2.12
C GLY A 20 10.28 3.89 -1.41
N TYR A 21 8.96 4.08 -1.51
CA TYR A 21 8.23 5.10 -0.79
C TYR A 21 7.61 4.55 0.48
N GLU A 22 7.74 5.30 1.57
CA GLU A 22 7.05 5.03 2.82
C GLU A 22 5.58 5.45 2.71
N MET A 23 4.70 4.56 3.16
CA MET A 23 3.26 4.75 3.11
C MET A 23 2.60 4.24 4.39
N LYS A 24 1.43 4.80 4.71
CA LYS A 24 0.60 4.36 5.83
C LYS A 24 -0.62 3.59 5.33
N VAL A 25 -0.87 2.42 5.90
CA VAL A 25 -2.09 1.64 5.66
C VAL A 25 -3.31 2.40 6.19
N ILE A 26 -4.31 2.58 5.34
CA ILE A 26 -5.58 3.23 5.68
C ILE A 26 -6.68 2.20 5.87
N SER A 27 -6.69 1.15 5.05
CA SER A 27 -7.69 0.08 5.11
C SER A 27 -7.14 -1.19 4.49
N GLU A 28 -7.54 -2.33 5.04
CA GLU A 28 -7.16 -3.66 4.58
C GLU A 28 -8.38 -4.38 3.99
N PHE A 29 -8.11 -5.17 2.96
CA PHE A 29 -9.05 -6.07 2.31
C PHE A 29 -8.34 -7.39 2.05
N GLU A 30 -9.10 -8.44 1.74
CA GLU A 30 -8.58 -9.81 1.58
C GLU A 30 -7.25 -9.90 0.80
N ARG A 31 -7.13 -9.18 -0.31
CA ARG A 31 -5.97 -9.24 -1.23
C ARG A 31 -5.24 -7.91 -1.43
N THR A 32 -5.78 -6.82 -0.91
CA THR A 32 -5.31 -5.47 -1.19
C THR A 32 -5.29 -4.60 0.05
N VAL A 33 -4.46 -3.57 0.02
CA VAL A 33 -4.44 -2.50 1.03
C VAL A 33 -4.64 -1.16 0.34
N ILE A 34 -5.35 -0.25 1.01
CA ILE A 34 -5.34 1.17 0.66
C ILE A 34 -4.23 1.80 1.49
N VAL A 35 -3.32 2.49 0.82
CA VAL A 35 -2.18 3.15 1.45
C VAL A 35 -2.14 4.63 1.08
N GLU A 36 -1.61 5.45 1.98
CA GLU A 36 -1.41 6.89 1.81
C GLU A 36 0.09 7.20 1.86
N PHE A 37 0.60 7.97 0.90
CA PHE A 37 2.01 8.37 0.88
C PHE A 37 2.34 9.27 2.08
N SER A 38 3.41 8.96 2.82
CA SER A 38 3.90 9.83 3.90
C SER A 38 4.35 11.20 3.38
N ASP A 39 4.95 11.25 2.19
CA ASP A 39 5.58 12.44 1.61
C ASP A 39 4.81 13.02 0.39
N TYR A 40 3.48 12.99 0.40
CA TYR A 40 2.70 13.53 -0.72
C TYR A 40 2.70 15.08 -0.77
N PRO A 41 2.85 15.71 -1.95
CA PRO A 41 3.08 15.11 -3.27
C PRO A 41 4.52 14.65 -3.47
N ILE A 42 4.71 13.56 -4.23
CA ILE A 42 6.04 13.07 -4.59
C ILE A 42 6.63 13.98 -5.68
N VAL A 43 7.53 14.87 -5.28
CA VAL A 43 8.10 15.91 -6.15
C VAL A 43 8.80 15.29 -7.36
N GLY A 44 8.43 15.73 -8.56
CA GLY A 44 8.98 15.24 -9.83
C GLY A 44 8.38 13.94 -10.34
N LYS A 45 7.35 13.42 -9.66
CA LYS A 45 6.59 12.21 -10.03
C LYS A 45 5.08 12.41 -9.94
N GLU A 46 4.61 13.64 -10.01
CA GLU A 46 3.21 13.97 -9.87
C GLU A 46 2.34 13.34 -10.97
N GLU A 47 2.91 13.08 -12.15
CA GLU A 47 2.25 12.33 -13.22
C GLU A 47 2.13 10.83 -12.93
N GLU A 48 3.14 10.24 -12.26
CA GLU A 48 3.15 8.82 -11.86
C GLU A 48 2.24 8.58 -10.64
N PHE A 49 2.26 9.50 -9.68
CA PHE A 49 1.50 9.45 -8.44
C PHE A 49 0.58 10.67 -8.30
N PRO A 50 -0.49 10.76 -9.12
CA PRO A 50 -1.39 11.91 -9.13
C PRO A 50 -2.33 11.97 -7.92
N TYR A 51 -2.31 10.94 -7.06
CA TYR A 51 -3.19 10.83 -5.90
C TYR A 51 -2.39 10.53 -4.63
N HIS A 52 -2.83 11.12 -3.52
CA HIS A 52 -2.28 10.88 -2.17
C HIS A 52 -2.44 9.43 -1.69
N ARG A 53 -3.38 8.68 -2.27
CA ARG A 53 -3.68 7.29 -1.93
C ARG A 53 -3.72 6.42 -3.17
N ILE A 54 -3.31 5.17 -2.99
CA ILE A 54 -3.36 4.12 -4.01
C ILE A 54 -3.84 2.81 -3.39
N VAL A 55 -4.33 1.91 -4.25
CA VAL A 55 -4.70 0.54 -3.88
C VAL A 55 -3.58 -0.36 -4.38
N LEU A 56 -3.01 -1.17 -3.48
CA LEU A 56 -1.93 -2.10 -3.79
C LEU A 56 -2.34 -3.52 -3.42
N LEU A 57 -1.82 -4.51 -4.14
CA LEU A 57 -1.89 -5.90 -3.69
C LEU A 57 -0.99 -6.07 -2.47
N LYS A 58 -1.41 -6.94 -1.55
CA LYS A 58 -0.64 -7.22 -0.32
C LYS A 58 0.79 -7.73 -0.58
N ASN A 59 1.03 -8.37 -1.72
CA ASN A 59 2.35 -8.86 -2.10
C ASN A 59 3.21 -7.83 -2.86
N GLU A 60 2.73 -6.61 -3.03
CA GLU A 60 3.48 -5.48 -3.62
C GLU A 60 4.09 -4.57 -2.55
N VAL A 61 3.71 -4.75 -1.28
CA VAL A 61 4.19 -3.95 -0.15
C VAL A 61 5.06 -4.77 0.80
N THR A 62 5.93 -4.09 1.53
CA THR A 62 6.82 -4.68 2.55
C THR A 62 6.80 -3.85 3.83
N HIS A 63 7.05 -4.46 5.00
CA HIS A 63 7.23 -3.73 6.26
C HIS A 63 8.59 -3.02 6.30
#